data_AF-K1RNU6-F1
#
_entry.id   AF-K1RNU6-F1
#
_cell.length_a   1.000
_cell.length_b   1.000
_cell.length_c   1.000
_cell.angle_alpha   90.00
_cell.angle_beta   90.00
_cell.angle_gamma   90.00
#
_symmetry.space_group_name_H-M   'P 1'
#
loop_
_entity.id
_entity.type
_entity.pdbx_description
1 polymer ?
#
loop_
_entity_poly.entity_id
_entity_poly.type
_entity_poly.pdbx_seq_one_letter_code
_entity_poly.pdbx_strand_id
1 'polypeptide(L)' 'MKQSSKPPAGEPEAVGTVLQYYRRRIQCAARVNGRVDQDTEDYITQTLLTAIFKFRFGR' A
#
# COMPACT_ATOMS: atom_id res chain seq x y z
N MET A 1 -4.14 23.97 10.80
CA MET A 1 -4.22 23.25 9.51
C MET A 1 -3.66 21.84 9.68
N LYS A 2 -4.50 20.81 9.78
CA LYS A 2 -4.11 19.43 9.48
C LYS A 2 -5.17 18.89 8.53
N GLN A 3 -4.76 18.64 7.30
CA GLN A 3 -5.62 18.30 6.17
C GLN A 3 -6.38 17.01 6.48
N SER A 4 -7.70 17.15 6.63
CA SER A 4 -8.65 16.04 6.65
C SER A 4 -8.93 15.64 5.20
N SER A 5 -8.00 14.91 4.58
CA SER A 5 -8.25 14.36 3.23
C SER A 5 -9.11 13.11 3.36
N LYS A 6 -10.43 13.33 3.34
CA LYS A 6 -11.45 12.27 3.25
C LYS A 6 -11.23 11.55 1.92
N PRO A 7 -10.91 10.25 1.90
CA PRO A 7 -10.70 9.56 0.65
C PRO A 7 -12.07 9.38 -0.06
N PRO A 8 -12.11 9.38 -1.41
CA PRO A 8 -13.36 9.32 -2.16
C PRO A 8 -14.10 8.01 -1.85
N ALA A 9 -15.30 8.07 -1.26
CA ALA A 9 -16.00 6.99 -0.55
C ALA A 9 -16.48 5.76 -1.37
N GLY A 10 -15.66 5.20 -2.28
CA GLY A 10 -16.00 3.96 -3.00
C GLY A 10 -14.82 3.11 -3.49
N GLU A 11 -13.66 3.71 -3.81
CA GLU A 11 -12.43 2.98 -4.13
C GLU A 11 -11.40 2.77 -2.99
N PRO A 12 -11.33 3.58 -1.91
CA PRO A 12 -10.33 3.46 -0.86
C PRO A 12 -10.65 2.31 0.10
N GLU A 13 -11.89 1.82 0.18
CA GLU A 13 -12.18 0.59 0.92
C GLU A 13 -11.58 -0.64 0.24
N ALA A 14 -11.70 -0.74 -1.09
CA ALA A 14 -11.09 -1.84 -1.84
C ALA A 14 -9.57 -1.75 -1.79
N VAL A 15 -9.00 -0.56 -2.04
CA VAL A 15 -7.55 -0.34 -1.96
C VAL A 15 -7.05 -0.54 -0.53
N GLY A 16 -7.74 -0.03 0.48
CA GLY A 16 -7.39 -0.18 1.90
C GLY A 16 -7.47 -1.63 2.38
N THR A 17 -8.45 -2.40 1.90
CA THR A 17 -8.58 -3.83 2.19
C THR A 17 -7.42 -4.62 1.56
N VAL A 18 -7.09 -4.32 0.30
CA VAL A 18 -5.95 -4.93 -0.39
C VAL A 18 -4.64 -4.54 0.32
N LEU A 19 -4.46 -3.28 0.68
CA LEU A 19 -3.28 -2.83 1.41
C LEU A 19 -3.16 -3.54 2.77
N GLN A 20 -4.23 -3.66 3.54
CA GLN A 20 -4.25 -4.39 4.81
C GLN A 20 -3.96 -5.89 4.64
N TYR A 21 -4.49 -6.50 3.58
CA TYR A 21 -4.21 -7.90 3.25
C TYR A 21 -2.73 -8.12 2.93
N TYR A 22 -2.13 -7.23 2.13
CA TYR A 22 -0.71 -7.30 1.80
C TYR A 22 0.20 -6.78 2.90
N ARG A 23 -0.27 -5.94 3.83
CA ARG A 23 0.54 -5.33 4.90
C ARG A 23 1.33 -6.37 5.70
N ARG A 24 0.72 -7.50 6.06
CA ARG A 24 1.43 -8.60 6.74
C ARG A 24 2.52 -9.23 5.87
N ARG A 25 2.27 -9.37 4.56
CA ARG A 25 3.25 -9.92 3.62
C ARG A 25 4.40 -8.94 3.37
N ILE A 26 4.09 -7.66 3.25
CA ILE A 26 5.06 -6.59 3.06
C ILE A 26 5.95 -6.47 4.30
N GLN A 27 5.38 -6.52 5.52
CA GLN A 27 6.16 -6.53 6.76
C GLN A 27 7.07 -7.75 6.91
N CYS A 28 6.64 -8.92 6.44
CA CYS A 28 7.50 -10.10 6.40
C CYS A 28 8.62 -9.97 5.36
N ALA A 29 8.37 -9.32 4.22
CA ALA A 29 9.35 -9.11 3.15
C ALA A 29 10.34 -7.96 3.46
N ALA A 30 9.86 -6.91 4.11
CA ALA A 30 10.63 -5.75 4.55
C ALA A 30 11.33 -5.99 5.90
N ARG A 31 11.15 -7.16 6.51
CA ARG A 31 11.88 -7.57 7.70
C ARG A 31 13.29 -7.96 7.32
N VAL A 32 14.21 -7.03 7.50
CA VAL A 32 15.64 -7.22 7.31
C VAL A 32 16.34 -7.04 8.64
N ASN A 33 17.13 -8.03 9.05
CA ASN A 33 17.94 -7.96 10.28
C ASN A 33 17.11 -7.75 11.57
N GLY A 34 15.90 -8.32 11.63
CA GLY A 34 15.00 -8.23 12.80
C GLY A 34 14.23 -6.91 12.93
N ARG A 35 14.45 -5.95 12.03
CA ARG A 35 13.70 -4.68 11.96
C ARG A 35 12.92 -4.61 10.66
N VAL A 36 11.75 -3.99 10.70
CA VAL A 36 11.02 -3.64 9.48
C VAL A 36 11.69 -2.39 8.93
N ASP A 37 12.29 -2.52 7.75
CA ASP A 37 12.83 -1.38 7.03
C ASP A 37 11.66 -0.60 6.40
N GLN A 38 11.39 0.59 6.93
CA GLN A 38 10.25 1.40 6.47
C GLN A 38 10.39 1.86 5.02
N ASP A 39 11.61 2.09 4.55
CA ASP A 39 11.89 2.47 3.17
C ASP A 39 11.53 1.32 2.22
N THR A 40 11.91 0.10 2.60
CA THR A 40 11.52 -1.13 1.89
C THR A 40 10.02 -1.39 1.96
N GLU A 41 9.38 -1.17 3.13
CA GLU A 41 7.92 -1.30 3.28
C GLU A 41 7.17 -0.32 2.36
N ASP A 42 7.61 0.95 2.31
CA ASP A 42 7.00 1.98 1.47
C ASP A 42 7.23 1.68 -0.02
N TYR A 43 8.45 1.30 -0.41
CA TYR A 43 8.78 0.95 -1.79
C TYR A 43 7.93 -0.22 -2.32
N ILE A 44 7.75 -1.29 -1.53
CA ILE A 44 6.91 -2.43 -1.90
C ILE A 44 5.44 -2.01 -1.98
N THR A 45 4.98 -1.17 -1.03
CA THR A 45 3.59 -0.67 -1.00
C THR A 45 3.28 0.21 -2.21
N GLN A 46 4.17 1.13 -2.55
CA GLN A 46 4.07 2.00 -3.74
C GLN A 46 4.12 1.19 -5.04
N THR A 47 5.01 0.20 -5.13
CA THR A 47 5.12 -0.67 -6.31
C THR A 47 3.83 -1.47 -6.50
N LEU A 48 3.27 -2.01 -5.42
CA LEU A 48 2.00 -2.76 -5.44
C LEU A 48 0.83 -1.86 -5.89
N LEU A 49 0.70 -0.67 -5.30
CA LEU A 49 -0.31 0.31 -5.70
C LEU A 49 -0.16 0.67 -7.18
N THR A 50 1.06 0.99 -7.62
CA THR A 50 1.36 1.33 -9.01
C THR A 50 0.99 0.20 -9.95
N ALA A 51 1.29 -1.06 -9.60
CA ALA A 51 0.92 -2.23 -10.39
C ALA A 51 -0.61 -2.41 -10.47
N ILE A 52 -1.32 -2.24 -9.35
CA ILE A 52 -2.79 -2.31 -9.29
C ILE A 52 -3.42 -1.20 -10.15
N PHE A 53 -2.92 0.03 -10.05
CA PHE A 53 -3.40 1.15 -10.87
C PHE A 53 -3.10 0.92 -12.36
N LYS A 54 -1.89 0.47 -12.72
CA LYS A 54 -1.55 0.12 -14.11
C LYS A 54 -2.43 -0.99 -14.67
N PHE A 55 -2.76 -2.01 -13.86
CA PHE A 55 -3.61 -3.12 -14.28
C PHE A 55 -5.10 -2.72 -14.38
N ARG A 56 -5.55 -1.77 -13.54
CA ARG A 56 -6.95 -1.34 -13.49
C ARG A 56 -7.30 -0.23 -14.49
N PHE A 57 -6.36 0.65 -14.80
CA PHE A 57 -6.54 1.80 -15.71
C PHE A 57 -5.79 1.69 -17.05
N GLY A 58 -5.03 0.60 -17.29
CA GLY A 58 -4.34 0.36 -18.55
C GLY A 58 -5.21 -0.18 -19.69
N ARG A 59 -6.53 0.09 -19.68
CA ARG A 59 -7.47 -0.25 -20.76
C ARG A 59 -7.93 1.01 -21.47
#